data_AF-A0A261W1I0-F1
#
_entry.id   AF-A0A261W1I0-F1
#
_cell.length_a   1.000
_cell.length_b   1.000
_cell.length_c   1.000
_cell.angle_alpha   90.00
_cell.angle_beta   90.00
_cell.angle_gamma   90.00
#
_symmetry.space_group_name_H-M   'P 1'
#
loop_
_entity.id
_entity.type
_entity.pdbx_description
1 polymer ?
#
loop_
_entity_poly.entity_id
_entity_poly.type
_entity_poly.pdbx_seq_one_letter_code
_entity_poly.pdbx_strand_id
1 'polypeptide(L)'
;MNKAIREWFDWRGWVVVVSAAAILAMLLAILWPAFRAFVAHPATAGWAAAFATAFTAAIALYLAGQQTRTRRREAVEQAALYAAYLAVKLDRYTSALDIAATGTLFDDEVNHTPKFDRFRAELEQALPTISVEHAAHLVPIGERTAHQLARGLSEVEEIRRDTDTLSRRHNLAPGYKVPNRITERLGLKLSSAVDLLKKVNLDLNAVALDYAPAPDPSEIFGDD
;
A
#
# COMPACT_ATOMS: atom_id res chain seq x y z
N MET A 1 7.52 32.99 -19.16
CA MET A 1 7.24 31.70 -19.85
C MET A 1 8.43 30.77 -19.63
N ASN A 2 8.26 29.70 -18.86
CA ASN A 2 9.36 28.89 -18.30
C ASN A 2 10.17 28.16 -19.37
N LYS A 3 11.51 28.19 -19.28
CA LYS A 3 12.45 27.51 -20.20
C LYS A 3 12.14 26.02 -20.36
N ALA A 4 11.67 25.35 -19.30
CA ALA A 4 11.28 23.94 -19.30
C ALA A 4 10.13 23.61 -20.27
N ILE A 5 9.18 24.54 -20.48
CA ILE A 5 8.05 24.33 -21.42
C ILE A 5 8.55 24.40 -22.87
N ARG A 6 9.58 25.21 -23.14
CA ARG A 6 10.19 25.36 -24.47
C ARG A 6 11.02 24.14 -24.86
N GLU A 7 11.85 23.64 -23.94
CA GLU A 7 12.64 22.42 -24.15
C GLU A 7 11.76 21.17 -24.29
N TRP A 8 10.67 21.08 -23.52
CA TRP A 8 9.71 19.98 -23.65
C TRP A 8 9.01 19.97 -25.01
N PHE A 9 8.68 21.15 -25.56
CA PHE A 9 8.09 21.29 -26.89
C PHE A 9 9.10 20.98 -28.01
N ASP A 10 10.36 21.40 -27.87
CA ASP A 10 11.40 21.10 -28.86
C ASP A 10 11.68 19.60 -28.97
N TRP A 11 11.78 18.88 -27.85
CA TRP A 11 12.01 17.43 -27.87
C TRP A 11 10.87 16.67 -28.54
N ARG A 12 9.61 16.96 -28.17
CA ARG A 12 8.44 16.33 -28.78
C ARG A 12 8.26 16.72 -30.25
N GLY A 13 8.57 17.97 -30.60
CA GLY A 13 8.56 18.46 -31.98
C GLY A 13 9.52 17.67 -32.88
N TRP A 14 10.75 17.45 -32.43
CA TRP A 14 11.72 16.63 -33.17
C TRP A 14 11.27 15.19 -33.35
N VAL A 15 10.66 14.56 -32.33
CA VAL A 15 10.13 13.19 -32.46
C VAL A 15 9.03 13.11 -33.52
N VAL A 16 8.14 14.11 -33.59
CA VAL A 16 7.08 14.15 -34.62
C VAL A 16 7.66 14.37 -36.01
N VAL A 17 8.62 15.27 -36.17
CA VAL A 17 9.26 15.53 -37.47
C VAL A 17 10.04 14.31 -37.97
N VAL A 18 10.83 13.66 -37.09
CA VAL A 18 11.59 12.46 -37.45
C VAL A 18 10.67 11.29 -37.79
N SER A 19 9.58 11.08 -37.04
CA SER A 19 8.61 10.02 -37.33
C SER A 19 7.87 10.27 -38.65
N ALA A 20 7.43 11.50 -38.91
CA ALA A 20 6.80 11.86 -40.18
C ALA A 20 7.76 11.66 -41.37
N ALA A 21 9.02 12.07 -41.24
CA ALA A 21 10.04 11.86 -42.26
C ALA A 21 10.33 10.36 -42.51
N ALA A 22 10.38 9.55 -41.43
CA ALA A 22 10.58 8.11 -41.54
C ALA A 22 9.41 7.42 -42.25
N ILE A 23 8.16 7.81 -41.95
CA ILE A 23 6.96 7.27 -42.62
C ILE A 23 6.99 7.63 -44.10
N LEU A 24 7.28 8.88 -44.45
CA LEU A 24 7.40 9.33 -45.84
C LEU A 24 8.50 8.58 -46.60
N ALA A 25 9.68 8.41 -45.99
CA ALA A 25 10.77 7.65 -46.58
C ALA A 25 10.39 6.18 -46.81
N MET A 26 9.66 5.57 -45.86
CA MET A 26 9.18 4.19 -45.98
C MET A 26 8.16 4.05 -47.13
N LEU A 27 7.22 4.98 -47.26
CA LEU A 27 6.24 5.00 -48.36
C LEU A 27 6.91 5.18 -49.73
N LEU A 28 7.88 6.10 -49.82
CA LEU A 28 8.69 6.30 -51.02
C LEU A 28 9.49 5.04 -51.40
N ALA A 29 10.08 4.36 -50.42
CA ALA A 29 10.78 3.10 -50.65
C ALA A 29 9.84 2.01 -51.20
N ILE A 30 8.63 1.87 -50.63
CA ILE A 30 7.62 0.88 -51.08
C ILE A 30 7.13 1.17 -52.51
N LEU A 31 7.08 2.44 -52.93
CA LEU A 31 6.67 2.84 -54.28
C LEU A 31 7.78 2.66 -55.33
N TRP A 32 9.03 2.49 -54.92
CA TRP A 32 10.16 2.36 -55.84
C TRP A 32 10.20 0.96 -56.51
N PRO A 33 10.21 0.86 -57.86
CA PRO A 33 10.16 -0.42 -58.57
C PRO A 33 11.32 -1.37 -58.23
N ALA A 34 12.54 -0.82 -58.11
CA ALA A 34 13.74 -1.55 -57.71
C ALA A 34 13.63 -2.16 -56.30
N PHE A 35 13.01 -1.45 -55.35
CA PHE A 35 12.78 -1.97 -54.00
C PHE A 35 11.76 -3.11 -54.00
N ARG A 36 10.70 -3.00 -54.81
CA ARG A 36 9.72 -4.10 -54.97
C ARG A 36 10.35 -5.35 -55.56
N ALA A 37 11.18 -5.21 -56.60
CA ALA A 37 11.93 -6.32 -57.18
C ALA A 37 12.91 -6.93 -56.18
N PHE A 38 13.56 -6.10 -55.35
CA PHE A 38 14.46 -6.53 -54.29
C PHE A 38 13.72 -7.31 -53.20
N VAL A 39 12.56 -6.85 -52.72
CA VAL A 39 11.77 -7.55 -51.67
C VAL A 39 11.10 -8.82 -52.19
N ALA A 40 10.75 -8.88 -53.48
CA ALA A 40 10.17 -10.07 -54.11
C ALA A 40 11.18 -11.22 -54.27
N HIS A 41 12.48 -10.98 -54.06
CA HIS A 41 13.48 -12.03 -54.15
C HIS A 41 13.38 -12.96 -52.92
N PRO A 42 13.35 -14.30 -53.10
CA PRO A 42 13.10 -15.23 -52.00
C PRO A 42 14.16 -15.16 -50.88
N ALA A 43 15.40 -14.85 -51.24
CA ALA A 43 16.49 -14.67 -50.27
C ALA A 43 16.31 -13.42 -49.38
N THR A 44 15.66 -12.37 -49.88
CA THR A 44 15.49 -11.09 -49.15
C THR A 44 14.20 -11.04 -48.35
N ALA A 45 13.13 -11.62 -48.89
CA ALA A 45 11.85 -11.77 -48.19
C ALA A 45 12.01 -12.50 -46.84
N GLY A 46 12.86 -13.53 -46.80
CA GLY A 46 13.12 -14.34 -45.59
C GLY A 46 13.72 -13.54 -44.43
N TRP A 47 14.78 -12.76 -44.67
CA TRP A 47 15.36 -11.94 -43.60
C TRP A 47 14.45 -10.75 -43.26
N ALA A 48 13.82 -10.09 -44.24
CA ALA A 48 12.92 -8.96 -43.98
C ALA A 48 11.75 -9.36 -43.05
N ALA A 49 11.15 -10.52 -43.27
CA ALA A 49 10.10 -11.06 -42.40
C ALA A 49 10.63 -11.37 -40.97
N ALA A 50 11.84 -11.92 -40.87
CA ALA A 50 12.47 -12.18 -39.57
C ALA A 50 12.74 -10.89 -38.78
N PHE A 51 13.26 -9.85 -39.44
CA PHE A 51 13.47 -8.54 -38.81
C PHE A 51 12.16 -7.88 -38.40
N ALA A 52 11.12 -7.94 -39.24
CA ALA A 52 9.81 -7.38 -38.90
C ALA A 52 9.20 -8.07 -37.67
N THR A 53 9.32 -9.40 -37.58
CA THR A 53 8.83 -10.18 -36.44
C THR A 53 9.62 -9.85 -35.17
N ALA A 54 10.95 -9.82 -35.25
CA ALA A 54 11.82 -9.48 -34.13
C ALA A 54 11.57 -8.04 -33.62
N PHE A 55 11.40 -7.09 -34.54
CA PHE A 55 11.09 -5.70 -34.21
C PHE A 55 9.71 -5.55 -33.54
N THR A 56 8.70 -6.24 -34.08
CA THR A 56 7.36 -6.25 -33.48
C THR A 56 7.38 -6.85 -32.07
N ALA A 57 8.09 -7.97 -31.88
CA ALA A 57 8.28 -8.57 -30.57
C ALA A 57 9.01 -7.63 -29.59
N ALA A 58 10.05 -6.94 -30.05
CA ALA A 58 10.78 -5.96 -29.24
C ALA A 58 9.89 -4.77 -28.82
N ILE A 59 9.08 -4.23 -29.73
CA ILE A 59 8.11 -3.18 -29.41
C ILE A 59 7.05 -3.68 -28.43
N ALA A 60 6.51 -4.88 -28.64
CA ALA A 60 5.52 -5.46 -27.75
C ALA A 60 6.09 -5.63 -26.32
N LEU A 61 7.32 -6.13 -26.19
CA LEU A 61 8.03 -6.23 -24.91
C LEU A 61 8.30 -4.85 -24.28
N TYR A 62 8.70 -3.87 -25.09
CA TYR A 62 8.92 -2.50 -24.62
C TYR A 62 7.64 -1.85 -24.09
N LEU A 63 6.54 -1.95 -24.85
CA LEU A 63 5.23 -1.42 -24.47
C LEU A 63 4.66 -2.14 -23.25
N ALA A 64 4.78 -3.48 -23.19
CA ALA A 64 4.39 -4.26 -22.01
C ALA A 64 5.19 -3.83 -20.77
N GLY A 65 6.51 -3.61 -20.92
CA GLY A 65 7.37 -3.11 -19.86
C GLY A 65 6.96 -1.70 -19.40
N GLN A 66 6.66 -0.79 -20.33
CA GLN A 66 6.16 0.56 -20.03
C GLN A 66 4.82 0.52 -19.29
N GLN A 67 3.84 -0.24 -19.78
CA GLN A 67 2.52 -0.38 -19.14
C GLN A 67 2.63 -0.96 -17.72
N THR A 68 3.56 -1.90 -17.51
CA THR A 68 3.80 -2.46 -16.17
C THR A 68 4.35 -1.40 -15.21
N ARG A 69 5.23 -0.51 -15.71
CA ARG A 69 5.78 0.59 -14.91
C ARG A 69 4.73 1.65 -14.57
N THR A 70 3.86 2.02 -15.52
CA THR A 70 2.79 3.00 -15.24
C THR A 70 1.78 2.45 -14.26
N ARG A 71 1.29 1.22 -14.47
CA ARG A 71 0.38 0.55 -13.53
C ARG A 71 0.98 0.42 -12.12
N ARG A 72 2.29 0.17 -12.02
CA ARG A 72 2.97 0.11 -10.72
C ARG A 72 3.00 1.48 -10.03
N ARG A 73 3.18 2.58 -10.77
CA ARG A 73 3.13 3.93 -10.20
C ARG A 73 1.72 4.28 -9.72
N GLU A 74 0.71 4.04 -10.54
CA GLU A 74 -0.69 4.27 -10.18
C GLU A 74 -1.09 3.45 -8.93
N ALA A 75 -0.68 2.18 -8.87
CA ALA A 75 -0.93 1.33 -7.70
C ALA A 75 -0.26 1.86 -6.43
N VAL A 76 0.95 2.41 -6.55
CA VAL A 76 1.69 2.99 -5.42
C VAL A 76 1.05 4.30 -4.96
N GLU A 77 0.63 5.16 -5.88
CA GLU A 77 -0.07 6.42 -5.54
C GLU A 77 -1.41 6.15 -4.83
N GLN A 78 -2.21 5.20 -5.33
CA GLN A 78 -3.44 4.78 -4.67
C GLN A 78 -3.17 4.19 -3.30
N ALA A 79 -2.16 3.35 -3.18
CA ALA A 79 -1.76 2.77 -1.91
C ALA A 79 -1.27 3.85 -0.92
N ALA A 80 -0.60 4.90 -1.39
CA ALA A 80 -0.09 5.99 -0.54
C ALA A 80 -1.23 6.84 0.04
N LEU A 81 -2.23 7.18 -0.78
CA LEU A 81 -3.45 7.81 -0.29
C LEU A 81 -4.16 6.94 0.76
N TYR A 82 -4.19 5.62 0.53
CA TYR A 82 -4.76 4.67 1.48
C TYR A 82 -3.94 4.56 2.77
N ALA A 83 -2.61 4.62 2.68
CA ALA A 83 -1.70 4.61 3.82
C ALA A 83 -1.95 5.80 4.75
N ALA A 84 -2.13 7.00 4.20
CA ALA A 84 -2.47 8.20 4.98
C ALA A 84 -3.81 8.04 5.73
N TYR A 85 -4.84 7.53 5.05
CA TYR A 85 -6.13 7.24 5.67
C TYR A 85 -6.01 6.17 6.78
N LEU A 86 -5.25 5.11 6.52
CA LEU A 86 -5.08 4.02 7.46
C LEU A 86 -4.27 4.45 8.68
N ALA A 87 -3.26 5.30 8.52
CA ALA A 87 -2.46 5.81 9.62
C ALA A 87 -3.32 6.51 10.69
N VAL A 88 -4.24 7.39 10.28
CA VAL A 88 -5.17 8.08 11.20
C VAL A 88 -6.09 7.09 11.93
N LYS A 89 -6.59 6.06 11.22
CA LYS A 89 -7.42 5.02 11.85
C LYS A 89 -6.62 4.16 12.82
N LEU A 90 -5.40 3.80 12.43
CA LEU A 90 -4.52 2.95 13.19
C LEU A 90 -4.07 3.66 14.47
N ASP A 91 -3.83 4.96 14.42
CA ASP A 91 -3.51 5.78 15.59
C ASP A 91 -4.61 5.66 16.66
N ARG A 92 -5.86 5.99 16.29
CA ARG A 92 -7.02 5.88 17.18
C ARG A 92 -7.21 4.47 17.73
N TYR A 93 -7.01 3.46 16.87
CA TYR A 93 -7.12 2.06 17.26
C TYR A 93 -6.05 1.68 18.28
N THR A 94 -4.79 2.02 18.01
CA THR A 94 -3.68 1.73 18.92
C THR A 94 -3.83 2.45 20.24
N SER A 95 -4.31 3.70 20.27
CA SER A 95 -4.59 4.40 21.53
C SER A 95 -5.66 3.69 22.36
N ALA A 96 -6.74 3.22 21.74
CA ALA A 96 -7.80 2.50 22.44
C ALA A 96 -7.31 1.15 23.00
N LEU A 97 -6.53 0.40 22.21
CA LEU A 97 -5.93 -0.85 22.67
C LEU A 97 -4.87 -0.65 23.76
N ASP A 98 -4.13 0.45 23.73
CA ASP A 98 -3.14 0.81 24.75
C ASP A 98 -3.82 1.06 26.12
N ILE A 99 -4.98 1.74 26.10
CA ILE A 99 -5.82 1.91 27.29
C ILE A 99 -6.24 0.55 27.84
N ALA A 100 -6.76 -0.34 26.97
CA ALA A 100 -7.16 -1.69 27.38
C ALA A 100 -5.97 -2.51 27.96
N ALA A 101 -4.80 -2.44 27.32
CA ALA A 101 -3.60 -3.15 27.78
C ALA A 101 -3.13 -2.65 29.14
N THR A 102 -3.03 -1.32 29.31
CA THR A 102 -2.58 -0.71 30.57
C THR A 102 -3.58 -0.87 31.70
N GLY A 103 -4.89 -0.91 31.40
CA GLY A 103 -5.96 -1.18 32.38
C GLY A 103 -5.81 -2.51 33.11
N THR A 104 -5.05 -3.48 32.57
CA THR A 104 -4.76 -4.75 33.25
C THR A 104 -3.72 -4.66 34.37
N LEU A 105 -2.84 -3.65 34.32
CA LEU A 105 -1.71 -3.51 35.22
C LEU A 105 -2.08 -2.81 36.52
N PHE A 106 -3.06 -1.91 36.46
CA PHE A 106 -3.53 -1.15 37.61
C PHE A 106 -4.77 -1.81 38.22
N ASP A 107 -4.79 -1.94 39.55
CA ASP A 107 -6.00 -2.36 40.25
C ASP A 107 -6.93 -1.13 40.35
N ASP A 108 -8.20 -1.29 40.02
CA ASP A 108 -9.18 -0.23 40.24
C ASP A 108 -9.54 -0.21 41.74
N GLU A 109 -8.70 0.46 42.53
CA GLU A 109 -8.85 0.61 43.98
C GLU A 109 -10.22 1.20 44.37
N VAL A 110 -10.87 1.92 43.45
CA VAL A 110 -12.12 2.65 43.71
C VAL A 110 -13.35 1.75 43.52
N ASN A 111 -13.37 0.92 42.46
CA ASN A 111 -14.56 0.14 42.11
C ASN A 111 -14.47 -1.35 42.47
N HIS A 112 -13.29 -1.86 42.85
CA HIS A 112 -13.04 -3.29 43.06
C HIS A 112 -13.53 -4.18 41.90
N THR A 113 -13.67 -3.61 40.69
CA THR A 113 -14.07 -4.35 39.51
C THR A 113 -12.98 -5.35 39.17
N PRO A 114 -13.31 -6.64 38.93
CA PRO A 114 -12.31 -7.63 38.57
C PRO A 114 -11.52 -7.16 37.35
N LYS A 115 -10.18 -7.21 37.43
CA LYS A 115 -9.28 -6.79 36.33
C LYS A 115 -9.70 -7.34 34.96
N PHE A 116 -10.24 -8.56 34.94
CA PHE A 116 -10.70 -9.22 33.72
C PHE A 116 -11.94 -8.57 33.08
N ASP A 117 -12.93 -8.14 33.88
CA ASP A 117 -14.16 -7.55 33.36
C ASP A 117 -13.91 -6.17 32.76
N ARG A 118 -13.08 -5.37 33.42
CA ARG A 118 -12.62 -4.09 32.90
C ARG A 118 -11.83 -4.26 31.61
N PHE A 119 -10.83 -5.14 31.60
CA PHE A 119 -10.04 -5.45 30.40
C PHE A 119 -10.92 -5.84 29.23
N ARG A 120 -11.88 -6.74 29.45
CA ARG A 120 -12.82 -7.18 28.42
C ARG A 120 -13.65 -6.02 27.89
N ALA A 121 -14.22 -5.20 28.77
CA ALA A 121 -15.04 -4.06 28.38
C ALA A 121 -14.23 -3.03 27.57
N GLU A 122 -13.01 -2.72 28.00
CA GLU A 122 -12.11 -1.81 27.28
C GLU A 122 -11.67 -2.40 25.93
N LEU A 123 -11.39 -3.71 25.85
CA LEU A 123 -11.08 -4.39 24.59
C LEU A 123 -12.27 -4.42 23.61
N GLU A 124 -13.48 -4.63 24.12
CA GLU A 124 -14.73 -4.55 23.33
C GLU A 124 -14.99 -3.12 22.82
N GLN A 125 -14.72 -2.10 23.64
CA GLN A 125 -14.86 -0.69 23.24
C GLN A 125 -13.78 -0.25 22.25
N ALA A 126 -12.59 -0.84 22.34
CA ALA A 126 -11.48 -0.58 21.43
C ALA A 126 -11.66 -1.20 20.04
N LEU A 127 -12.88 -1.63 19.65
CA LEU A 127 -13.20 -2.16 18.32
C LEU A 127 -13.58 -1.05 17.31
N PRO A 128 -12.66 -0.58 16.46
CA PRO A 128 -12.95 -0.08 15.14
C PRO A 128 -12.56 -1.09 14.04
N THR A 129 -13.24 -0.95 12.92
CA THR A 129 -13.37 -1.85 11.77
C THR A 129 -12.13 -1.93 10.88
N ILE A 130 -10.92 -2.13 11.43
CA ILE A 130 -9.72 -2.37 10.62
C ILE A 130 -9.62 -3.87 10.32
N SER A 131 -10.21 -4.28 9.21
CA SER A 131 -10.09 -5.65 8.67
C SER A 131 -8.71 -5.90 8.07
N VAL A 132 -8.26 -7.17 8.11
CA VAL A 132 -7.03 -7.64 7.43
C VAL A 132 -7.03 -7.31 5.93
N GLU A 133 -8.21 -7.15 5.31
CA GLU A 133 -8.35 -6.71 3.92
C GLU A 133 -7.68 -5.35 3.65
N HIS A 134 -7.64 -4.46 4.64
CA HIS A 134 -6.94 -3.16 4.53
C HIS A 134 -5.43 -3.33 4.33
N ALA A 135 -4.84 -4.45 4.79
CA ALA A 135 -3.42 -4.73 4.60
C ALA A 135 -3.06 -5.07 3.15
N ALA A 136 -4.00 -5.64 2.37
CA ALA A 136 -3.77 -5.97 0.97
C ALA A 136 -3.52 -4.72 0.11
N HIS A 137 -4.16 -3.60 0.46
CA HIS A 137 -3.97 -2.33 -0.22
C HIS A 137 -2.60 -1.69 0.02
N LEU A 138 -1.85 -2.15 1.02
CA LEU A 138 -0.51 -1.63 1.34
C LEU A 138 0.63 -2.39 0.65
N VAL A 139 0.35 -3.56 0.06
CA VAL A 139 1.35 -4.41 -0.61
C VAL A 139 2.19 -3.64 -1.65
N PRO A 140 1.63 -2.73 -2.47
CA PRO A 140 2.42 -1.98 -3.46
C PRO A 140 3.49 -1.06 -2.85
N ILE A 141 3.30 -0.58 -1.62
CA ILE A 141 4.22 0.34 -0.93
C ILE A 141 5.34 -0.42 -0.24
N GLY A 142 4.99 -1.51 0.46
CA GLY A 142 5.93 -2.24 1.29
C GLY A 142 5.34 -3.53 1.82
N GLU A 143 5.80 -4.65 1.27
CA GLU A 143 5.40 -5.99 1.71
C GLU A 143 5.61 -6.19 3.22
N ARG A 144 6.71 -5.67 3.76
CA ARG A 144 7.01 -5.75 5.19
C ARG A 144 5.96 -5.05 6.05
N THR A 145 5.54 -3.84 5.67
CA THR A 145 4.54 -3.05 6.41
C THR A 145 3.17 -3.72 6.36
N ALA A 146 2.77 -4.24 5.19
CA ALA A 146 1.54 -5.01 5.03
C ALA A 146 1.52 -6.28 5.90
N HIS A 147 2.63 -7.05 5.91
CA HIS A 147 2.74 -8.25 6.75
C HIS A 147 2.77 -7.94 8.24
N GLN A 148 3.45 -6.86 8.65
CA GLN A 148 3.48 -6.43 10.05
C GLN A 148 2.09 -5.97 10.52
N LEU A 149 1.36 -5.24 9.68
CA LEU A 149 -0.03 -4.87 9.96
C LEU A 149 -0.91 -6.12 10.13
N ALA A 150 -0.87 -7.03 9.16
CA ALA A 150 -1.66 -8.26 9.20
C ALA A 150 -1.34 -9.10 10.44
N ARG A 151 -0.05 -9.20 10.81
CA ARG A 151 0.38 -9.87 12.03
C ARG A 151 -0.17 -9.19 13.28
N GLY A 152 -0.03 -7.87 13.41
CA GLY A 152 -0.54 -7.13 14.57
C GLY A 152 -2.06 -7.28 14.73
N LEU A 153 -2.81 -7.18 13.63
CA LEU A 153 -4.26 -7.40 13.64
C LEU A 153 -4.63 -8.84 14.02
N SER A 154 -3.87 -9.84 13.54
CA SER A 154 -4.08 -11.25 13.90
C SER A 154 -3.81 -11.51 15.38
N GLU A 155 -2.76 -10.90 15.95
CA GLU A 155 -2.43 -11.03 17.37
C GLU A 155 -3.52 -10.41 18.25
N VAL A 156 -4.06 -9.24 17.89
CA VAL A 156 -5.20 -8.64 18.62
C VAL A 156 -6.45 -9.51 18.53
N GLU A 157 -6.74 -10.08 17.36
CA GLU A 157 -7.89 -10.97 17.16
C GLU A 157 -7.77 -12.27 17.96
N GLU A 158 -6.55 -12.83 18.08
CA GLU A 158 -6.28 -13.99 18.93
C GLU A 158 -6.56 -13.66 20.41
N ILE A 159 -6.08 -12.53 20.91
CA ILE A 159 -6.33 -12.07 22.29
C ILE A 159 -7.83 -11.87 22.54
N ARG A 160 -8.57 -11.32 21.56
CA ARG A 160 -10.02 -11.19 21.64
C ARG A 160 -10.70 -12.55 21.79
N ARG A 161 -10.36 -13.52 20.96
CA ARG A 161 -10.93 -14.88 21.03
C ARG A 161 -10.60 -15.58 22.34
N ASP A 162 -9.38 -15.41 22.84
CA ASP A 162 -8.96 -15.93 24.15
C ASP A 162 -9.80 -15.31 25.27
N THR A 163 -10.02 -14.00 25.22
CA THR A 163 -10.84 -13.24 26.17
C THR A 163 -12.29 -13.69 26.14
N ASP A 164 -12.88 -13.86 24.96
CA ASP A 164 -14.25 -14.39 24.78
C ASP A 164 -14.39 -15.80 25.34
N THR A 165 -13.39 -16.65 25.11
CA THR A 165 -13.37 -18.03 25.61
C THR A 165 -13.33 -18.06 27.14
N LEU A 166 -12.53 -17.18 27.76
CA LEU A 166 -12.47 -17.02 29.20
C LEU A 166 -13.78 -16.44 29.77
N SER A 167 -14.37 -15.45 29.09
CA SER A 167 -15.66 -14.86 29.46
C SER A 167 -16.79 -15.90 29.45
N ARG A 168 -16.87 -16.75 28.41
CA ARG A 168 -17.84 -17.85 28.37
C ARG A 168 -17.66 -18.81 29.54
N ARG A 169 -16.42 -19.19 29.88
CA ARG A 169 -16.14 -20.06 31.03
C ARG A 169 -16.53 -19.40 32.35
N HIS A 170 -16.26 -18.11 32.50
CA HIS A 170 -16.68 -17.31 33.64
C HIS A 170 -18.20 -17.30 33.82
N ASN A 171 -18.95 -17.14 32.73
CA ASN A 171 -20.42 -17.11 32.76
C ASN A 171 -21.05 -18.49 33.01
N LEU A 172 -20.40 -19.58 32.60
CA LEU A 172 -20.92 -20.96 32.75
C LEU A 172 -20.67 -21.58 34.13
N ALA A 173 -19.73 -21.04 34.91
CA ALA A 173 -19.36 -21.57 36.22
C ALA A 173 -19.54 -20.49 37.30
N PRO A 174 -20.69 -20.47 38.01
CA PRO A 174 -20.95 -19.52 39.08
C PRO A 174 -19.82 -19.56 40.13
N GLY A 175 -19.11 -18.45 40.31
CA GLY A 175 -17.99 -18.32 41.25
C GLY A 175 -16.59 -18.57 40.66
N TYR A 176 -16.47 -18.99 39.40
CA TYR A 176 -15.17 -19.03 38.72
C TYR A 176 -14.66 -17.61 38.55
N LYS A 177 -13.51 -17.25 39.13
CA LYS A 177 -12.83 -15.97 38.88
C LYS A 177 -11.65 -16.20 37.95
N VAL A 178 -11.53 -15.40 36.90
CA VAL A 178 -10.33 -15.42 36.05
C VAL A 178 -9.15 -14.92 36.91
N PRO A 179 -8.08 -15.71 37.08
CA PRO A 179 -6.92 -15.27 37.83
C PRO A 179 -6.29 -14.00 37.24
N ASN A 180 -5.95 -13.02 38.09
CA ASN A 180 -5.31 -11.78 37.67
C ASN A 180 -4.05 -12.00 36.80
N ARG A 181 -3.26 -13.04 37.11
CA ARG A 181 -2.07 -13.42 36.33
C ARG A 181 -2.39 -13.78 34.87
N ILE A 182 -3.58 -14.32 34.58
CA ILE A 182 -4.01 -14.62 33.21
C ILE A 182 -4.38 -13.31 32.50
N THR A 183 -5.13 -12.43 33.15
CA THR A 183 -5.48 -11.11 32.61
C THR A 183 -4.24 -10.26 32.31
N GLU A 184 -3.28 -10.21 33.24
CA GLU A 184 -2.01 -9.49 33.05
C GLU A 184 -1.20 -10.05 31.86
N ARG A 185 -1.20 -11.38 31.67
CA ARG A 185 -0.56 -11.99 30.49
C ARG A 185 -1.24 -11.58 29.19
N LEU A 186 -2.57 -11.50 29.17
CA LEU A 186 -3.32 -11.02 27.99
C LEU A 186 -3.04 -9.54 27.73
N GLY A 187 -2.98 -8.71 28.78
CA GLY A 187 -2.59 -7.31 28.68
C GLY A 187 -1.18 -7.11 28.11
N LEU A 188 -0.19 -7.89 28.58
CA LEU A 188 1.18 -7.85 28.04
C LEU A 188 1.26 -8.30 26.58
N LYS A 189 0.53 -9.36 26.21
CA LYS A 189 0.41 -9.77 24.79
C LYS A 189 -0.20 -8.65 23.95
N LEU A 190 -1.25 -7.99 24.46
CA LEU A 190 -1.91 -6.90 23.78
C LEU A 190 -0.97 -5.70 23.59
N SER A 191 -0.22 -5.33 24.63
CA SER A 191 0.80 -4.27 24.56
C SER A 191 1.82 -4.55 23.46
N SER A 192 2.32 -5.80 23.35
CA SER A 192 3.26 -6.18 22.30
C SER A 192 2.65 -6.06 20.90
N ALA A 193 1.38 -6.42 20.73
CA ALA A 193 0.68 -6.25 19.46
C ALA A 193 0.47 -4.75 19.14
N VAL A 194 0.13 -3.95 20.15
CA VAL A 194 -0.01 -2.49 20.03
C VAL A 194 1.32 -1.84 19.62
N ASP A 195 2.44 -2.25 20.20
CA ASP A 195 3.77 -1.73 19.82
C ASP A 195 4.10 -2.03 18.36
N LEU A 196 3.76 -3.23 17.88
CA LEU A 196 3.89 -3.59 16.48
C LEU A 196 3.02 -2.70 15.57
N LEU A 197 1.77 -2.45 15.97
CA LEU A 197 0.85 -1.58 15.23
C LEU A 197 1.27 -0.10 15.27
N LYS A 198 1.80 0.40 16.39
CA LYS A 198 2.38 1.76 16.51
C LYS A 198 3.57 1.92 15.57
N LYS A 199 4.44 0.90 15.48
CA LYS A 199 5.55 0.90 14.52
C LYS A 199 5.05 0.95 13.08
N VAL A 200 4.05 0.13 12.74
CA VAL A 200 3.43 0.17 11.41
C VAL A 200 2.84 1.55 11.12
N ASN A 201 2.19 2.18 12.11
CA ASN A 201 1.64 3.54 11.97
C ASN A 201 2.74 4.57 11.64
N LEU A 202 3.90 4.47 12.30
CA LEU A 202 5.06 5.32 11.98
C LEU A 202 5.55 5.11 10.54
N ASP A 203 5.65 3.85 10.10
CA ASP A 203 6.06 3.53 8.73
C ASP A 203 5.04 4.06 7.71
N LEU A 204 3.73 3.96 7.99
CA LEU A 204 2.68 4.51 7.14
C LEU A 204 2.70 6.04 7.07
N ASN A 205 2.97 6.71 8.18
CA ASN A 205 3.12 8.17 8.21
C ASN A 205 4.35 8.63 7.44
N ALA A 206 5.47 7.91 7.54
CA ALA A 206 6.67 8.21 6.76
C ALA A 206 6.39 8.10 5.25
N VAL A 207 5.70 7.03 4.83
CA VAL A 207 5.27 6.88 3.45
C VAL A 207 4.31 7.99 3.05
N ALA A 208 3.31 8.31 3.87
CA ALA A 208 2.34 9.36 3.56
C ALA A 208 3.02 10.71 3.31
N LEU A 209 4.05 11.05 4.10
CA LEU A 209 4.84 12.28 3.92
C LEU A 209 5.64 12.30 2.60
N ASP A 210 6.17 11.15 2.17
CA ASP A 210 6.93 11.06 0.91
C ASP A 210 6.04 11.28 -0.33
N TYR A 211 4.77 10.86 -0.27
CA TYR A 211 3.84 10.93 -1.41
C TYR A 211 2.87 12.12 -1.36
N ALA A 212 2.59 12.66 -0.17
CA ALA A 212 1.73 13.81 0.05
C ALA A 212 2.41 14.75 1.06
N PRO A 213 3.46 15.48 0.64
CA PRO A 213 4.11 16.45 1.52
C PRO A 213 3.09 17.48 2.00
N ALA A 214 3.29 17.99 3.22
CA ALA A 214 2.46 19.07 3.73
C ALA A 214 2.47 20.21 2.70
N PRO A 215 1.29 20.76 2.33
CA PRO A 215 1.23 21.86 1.37
C PRO A 215 2.10 23.00 1.84
N ASP A 216 2.86 23.57 0.91
CA ASP A 216 3.74 24.71 1.19
C ASP A 216 2.87 25.86 1.75
N PRO A 217 3.31 26.60 2.78
CA PRO A 217 2.62 27.80 3.22
C PRO A 217 2.21 28.73 2.06
N SER A 218 3.00 28.81 0.99
CA SER A 218 2.64 29.55 -0.23
C SER A 218 1.43 28.97 -0.98
N GLU A 219 1.21 27.65 -0.95
CA GLU A 219 0.01 27.00 -1.52
C GLU A 219 -1.25 27.23 -0.66
N ILE A 220 -1.09 27.36 0.67
CA ILE A 220 -2.21 27.58 1.60
C ILE A 220 -2.60 29.06 1.69
N PHE A 221 -1.60 29.95 1.77
CA PHE A 221 -1.81 31.36 2.07
C PHE A 221 -1.72 32.25 0.82
N GLY A 222 -1.29 31.72 -0.32
CA GLY A 222 -0.99 32.48 -1.53
C GLY A 222 0.36 33.17 -1.45
N ASP A 223 0.97 33.45 -2.60
CA ASP A 223 2.15 34.31 -2.68
C ASP A 223 1.73 35.76 -2.34
N ASP A 224 2.20 36.29 -1.21
CA ASP A 224 2.05 37.70 -0.82
C ASP A 224 2.71 38.67 -1.83
#